data_AF-A0A9R1XJ76-F1
#
_entry.id   AF-A0A9R1XJ76-F1
#
_cell.length_a   1.000
_cell.length_b   1.000
_cell.length_c   1.000
_cell.angle_alpha   90.00
_cell.angle_beta   90.00
_cell.angle_gamma   90.00
#
_symmetry.space_group_name_H-M   'P 1'
#
loop_
_entity.id
_entity.type
_entity.pdbx_description
1 polymer ?
#
loop_
_entity_poly.entity_id
_entity_poly.type
_entity_poly.pdbx_seq_one_letter_code
_entity_poly.pdbx_strand_id
1 'polypeptide(L)'
;MGNARFLEGEFSLEEIKNAVWACGGDKSLRPDGFTFKIFKRYWDLLRDDIWGLVKHFEAGVIGSVIDEVQSTYVEGRNILKGPLIVNELCSWSKNKKRKMLLFKADFNKAFDSMNWYFLDSIMDQ
;
A
#
# COMPACT_ATOMS: atom_id res chain seq x y z
N MET A 1 20.96 12.86 -11.68
CA MET A 1 21.10 11.79 -10.66
C MET A 1 20.16 12.13 -9.52
N GLY A 2 18.97 11.53 -9.47
CA GLY A 2 18.04 11.71 -8.36
C GLY A 2 18.49 10.85 -7.19
N ASN A 3 18.71 11.47 -6.03
CA ASN A 3 19.12 10.76 -4.82
C ASN A 3 18.00 9.80 -4.39
N ALA A 4 18.28 8.50 -4.43
CA ALA A 4 17.38 7.42 -4.00
C ALA A 4 17.14 7.36 -2.48
N ARG A 5 17.51 8.40 -1.72
CA ARG A 5 17.36 8.45 -0.25
C ARG A 5 15.99 8.94 0.23
N PHE A 6 15.07 9.25 -0.69
CA PHE A 6 13.72 9.70 -0.34
C PHE A 6 12.70 8.55 -0.24
N LEU A 7 13.08 7.31 -0.62
CA LEU A 7 12.16 6.17 -0.72
C LEU A 7 12.36 5.11 0.38
N GLU A 8 13.25 5.38 1.34
CA GLU A 8 13.55 4.53 2.51
C GLU A 8 13.36 5.31 3.83
N GLY A 9 12.78 6.51 3.75
CA GLY A 9 12.54 7.36 4.91
C GLY A 9 11.25 6.99 5.62
N GLU A 10 11.32 6.95 6.95
CA GLU A 10 10.17 6.92 7.83
C GLU A 10 9.15 8.03 7.47
N PHE A 11 7.85 7.71 7.41
CA PHE A 11 6.80 8.71 7.14
C PHE A 11 6.93 9.92 8.07
N SER A 12 6.74 11.12 7.55
CA SER A 12 6.74 12.38 8.31
C SER A 12 5.32 12.84 8.65
N LEU A 13 5.18 13.64 9.71
CA LEU A 13 3.89 14.18 10.13
C LEU A 13 3.25 15.02 9.02
N GLU A 14 4.08 15.71 8.23
CA GLU A 14 3.63 16.55 7.12
C GLU A 14 3.12 15.70 5.94
N GLU A 15 3.75 14.56 5.64
CA GLU A 15 3.23 13.61 4.64
C GLU A 15 1.87 13.04 5.06
N ILE A 16 1.73 12.65 6.33
CA ILE A 16 0.46 12.15 6.88
C ILE A 16 -0.61 13.24 6.80
N LYS A 17 -0.28 14.48 7.17
CA LYS A 17 -1.18 15.63 7.03
C LYS A 17 -1.59 15.84 5.57
N ASN A 18 -0.64 15.85 4.65
CA ASN A 18 -0.91 16.02 3.23
C ASN A 18 -1.82 14.91 2.68
N ALA A 19 -1.61 13.66 3.11
CA ALA A 19 -2.48 12.54 2.75
C ALA A 19 -3.90 12.73 3.28
N VAL A 20 -4.07 13.12 4.55
CA VAL A 20 -5.39 13.45 5.15
C VAL A 20 -6.08 14.58 4.39
N TRP A 21 -5.33 15.60 3.95
CA TRP A 21 -5.87 16.72 3.19
C TRP A 21 -6.24 16.37 1.75
N ALA A 22 -5.51 15.45 1.13
CA ALA A 22 -5.81 14.92 -0.20
C ALA A 22 -7.08 14.05 -0.22
N CYS A 23 -7.49 13.47 0.92
CA CYS A 23 -8.75 12.74 1.02
C CYS A 23 -9.95 13.70 0.87
N GLY A 24 -10.87 13.38 -0.05
CA GLY A 24 -12.13 14.12 -0.23
C GLY A 24 -12.99 14.06 1.04
N GLY A 25 -13.49 15.21 1.51
CA GLY A 25 -14.29 15.31 2.74
C GLY A 25 -15.73 14.80 2.60
N ASP A 26 -16.11 14.45 1.39
CA ASP A 26 -17.44 14.14 0.86
C ASP A 26 -17.52 12.70 0.31
N LYS A 27 -16.41 11.95 0.37
CA LYS A 27 -16.40 10.54 -0.02
C LYS A 27 -17.18 9.71 1.00
N SER A 28 -18.39 9.33 0.58
CA SER A 28 -19.31 8.36 1.19
C SER A 28 -19.60 8.58 2.67
N LEU A 29 -20.81 9.05 2.99
CA LEU A 29 -21.38 8.97 4.33
C LEU A 29 -21.33 7.51 4.78
N ARG A 30 -20.38 7.15 5.63
CA ARG A 30 -20.46 5.89 6.37
C ARG A 30 -21.76 5.90 7.18
N PRO A 31 -22.33 4.73 7.52
CA PRO A 31 -23.55 4.65 8.33
C PRO A 31 -23.48 5.44 9.65
N ASP A 32 -22.27 5.71 10.15
CA ASP A 32 -21.96 6.44 11.38
C ASP A 32 -21.82 7.98 11.21
N GLY A 33 -21.84 8.51 9.98
CA GLY A 33 -21.69 9.94 9.69
C GLY A 33 -20.26 10.48 9.79
N PHE A 34 -19.25 9.63 10.05
CA PHE A 34 -17.86 10.06 10.11
C PHE A 34 -17.28 10.24 8.70
N THR A 35 -16.62 11.39 8.48
CA THR A 35 -15.96 11.74 7.22
C THR A 35 -14.56 12.29 7.48
N PHE A 36 -13.72 12.40 6.45
CA PHE A 36 -12.41 13.05 6.54
C PHE A 36 -12.48 14.51 7.03
N LYS A 37 -13.65 15.15 7.04
CA LYS A 37 -13.84 16.49 7.63
C LYS A 37 -13.55 16.54 9.12
N ILE A 38 -13.81 15.47 9.86
CA ILE A 38 -13.55 15.41 11.32
C ILE A 38 -12.05 15.46 11.57
N PHE A 39 -11.28 14.64 10.86
CA PHE A 39 -9.81 14.63 10.94
C PHE A 39 -9.20 15.98 10.55
N LYS A 40 -9.73 16.64 9.50
CA LYS A 40 -9.27 17.99 9.11
C LYS A 40 -9.64 19.06 10.14
N ARG A 41 -10.84 19.00 10.73
CA ARG A 41 -11.34 19.99 11.70
C ARG A 41 -10.62 19.90 13.04
N TYR A 42 -10.33 18.69 13.51
CA TYR A 42 -9.73 18.43 14.82
C TYR A 42 -8.27 17.97 14.71
N TRP A 43 -7.59 18.31 13.61
CA TRP A 43 -6.21 17.88 13.35
C TRP A 43 -5.29 18.19 14.52
N ASP A 44 -5.33 19.40 15.07
CA ASP A 44 -4.45 19.78 16.18
C ASP A 44 -4.69 19.00 17.47
N LEU A 45 -5.87 18.39 17.62
CA LEU A 45 -6.19 17.50 18.74
C LEU A 45 -5.78 16.05 18.46
N LEU A 46 -5.91 15.59 17.21
CA LEU A 46 -5.76 14.18 16.84
C LEU A 46 -4.38 13.85 16.23
N ARG A 47 -3.58 14.86 15.84
CA ARG A 47 -2.36 14.65 15.05
C ARG A 47 -1.36 13.73 15.73
N ASP A 48 -1.22 13.79 17.05
CA ASP A 48 -0.24 13.01 17.78
C ASP A 48 -0.69 11.53 17.90
N ASP A 49 -1.99 11.29 18.07
CA ASP A 49 -2.58 9.93 18.06
C ASP A 49 -2.52 9.30 16.66
N ILE A 50 -2.85 10.07 15.61
CA ILE A 50 -2.77 9.64 14.21
C ILE A 50 -1.31 9.32 13.86
N TRP A 51 -0.38 10.16 14.29
CA TRP A 51 1.05 9.94 14.11
C TRP A 51 1.51 8.64 14.76
N GLY A 52 1.16 8.44 16.04
CA GLY A 52 1.51 7.22 16.77
C GLY A 52 0.94 5.96 16.10
N LEU A 53 -0.31 6.01 15.64
CA LEU A 53 -0.96 4.92 14.91
C LEU A 53 -0.23 4.59 13.60
N VAL A 54 0.05 5.61 12.77
CA VAL A 54 0.72 5.40 11.48
C VAL A 54 2.13 4.86 11.69
N LYS A 55 2.86 5.35 12.69
CA LYS A 55 4.21 4.86 13.01
C LYS A 55 4.21 3.42 13.49
N HIS A 56 3.26 3.06 14.34
CA HIS A 56 3.10 1.68 14.79
C HIS A 56 2.83 0.75 13.60
N PHE A 57 1.92 1.14 12.71
CA PHE A 57 1.58 0.37 11.51
C PHE A 57 2.76 0.26 10.51
N GLU A 58 3.48 1.35 10.29
CA GLU A 58 4.66 1.39 9.41
C GLU A 58 5.76 0.45 9.91
N ALA A 59 6.10 0.52 11.20
CA ALA A 59 7.18 -0.26 11.78
C ALA A 59 6.83 -1.75 11.99
N GLY A 60 5.62 -2.05 12.47
CA GLY A 60 5.21 -3.41 12.82
C GLY A 60 4.73 -4.25 11.63
N VAL A 61 3.99 -3.62 10.70
CA VAL A 61 3.23 -4.36 9.66
C VAL A 61 3.82 -4.15 8.27
N ILE A 62 4.06 -2.90 7.87
CA ILE A 62 4.52 -2.61 6.50
C ILE A 62 5.92 -3.20 6.25
N GLY A 63 6.85 -3.00 7.18
CA GLY A 63 8.22 -3.49 7.05
C GLY A 63 8.36 -5.01 7.03
N SER A 64 7.42 -5.74 7.64
CA SER A 64 7.44 -7.21 7.74
C SER A 64 6.64 -7.89 6.63
N VAL A 65 5.58 -7.26 6.13
CA VAL A 65 4.62 -7.87 5.17
C VAL A 65 4.94 -7.55 3.72
N ILE A 66 5.63 -6.44 3.42
CA ILE A 66 5.92 -6.04 2.03
C ILE A 66 7.20 -6.73 1.51
N ASP A 67 7.03 -7.72 0.64
CA ASP A 67 8.13 -8.36 -0.08
C ASP A 67 8.72 -7.44 -1.17
N GLU A 68 10.01 -7.60 -1.49
CA GLU A 68 10.70 -6.89 -2.58
C GLU A 68 10.02 -7.04 -3.95
N VAL A 69 9.32 -8.16 -4.18
CA VAL A 69 8.68 -8.46 -5.46
C VAL A 69 7.31 -7.81 -5.67
N GLN A 70 6.71 -7.20 -4.63
CA GLN A 70 5.41 -6.52 -4.75
C GLN A 70 5.56 -5.26 -5.63
N SER A 71 4.92 -5.23 -6.80
CA SER A 71 5.16 -4.16 -7.80
C SER A 71 4.19 -2.98 -7.76
N THR A 72 3.16 -3.04 -6.92
CA THR A 72 2.07 -2.06 -6.82
C THR A 72 1.78 -1.65 -5.38
N TYR A 73 1.08 -0.52 -5.22
CA TYR A 73 0.66 0.03 -3.91
C TYR A 73 1.81 0.38 -2.95
N VAL A 74 3.03 0.51 -3.47
CA VAL A 74 4.21 1.01 -2.75
C VAL A 74 4.78 2.17 -3.53
N GLU A 75 5.07 3.27 -2.87
CA GLU A 75 5.66 4.45 -3.51
C GLU A 75 7.01 4.09 -4.16
N GLY A 76 7.28 4.65 -5.34
CA GLY A 76 8.48 4.31 -6.13
C GLY A 76 8.44 2.96 -6.86
N ARG A 77 7.43 2.11 -6.62
CA ARG A 77 7.20 0.88 -7.41
C ARG A 77 6.17 1.13 -8.51
N ASN A 78 6.46 0.64 -9.70
CA ASN A 78 5.64 0.87 -10.89
C ASN A 78 4.90 -0.41 -11.27
N ILE A 79 3.57 -0.31 -11.43
CA ILE A 79 2.69 -1.40 -11.87
C ILE A 79 3.14 -2.05 -13.19
N LEU A 80 3.83 -1.30 -14.05
CA LEU A 80 4.36 -1.77 -15.32
C LEU A 80 5.59 -2.67 -15.17
N LYS A 81 6.23 -2.74 -13.99
CA LYS A 81 7.36 -3.66 -13.74
C LYS A 81 6.96 -5.12 -13.90
N GLY A 82 5.79 -5.52 -13.37
CA GLY A 82 5.30 -6.89 -13.47
C GLY A 82 5.13 -7.35 -14.93
N PRO A 83 4.34 -6.64 -15.75
CA PRO A 83 4.20 -6.92 -17.18
C PRO A 83 5.54 -6.92 -17.95
N LEU A 84 6.47 -6.02 -17.60
CA LEU A 84 7.79 -5.97 -18.24
C LEU A 84 8.59 -7.26 -17.99
N ILE A 85 8.65 -7.72 -16.74
CA ILE A 85 9.34 -8.97 -16.36
C ILE A 85 8.72 -10.17 -17.11
N VAL A 86 7.38 -10.26 -17.17
CA VAL A 86 6.69 -11.31 -17.92
C VAL A 86 7.01 -11.25 -19.41
N ASN A 87 7.10 -10.05 -19.99
CA ASN A 87 7.45 -9.86 -21.39
C ASN A 87 8.89 -10.30 -21.70
N GLU A 88 9.84 -10.00 -20.82
CA GLU A 88 11.23 -10.45 -20.91
C GLU A 88 11.34 -11.98 -20.80
N LEU A 89 10.65 -12.60 -19.84
CA LEU A 89 10.59 -14.06 -19.67
C LEU A 89 10.00 -14.75 -20.90
N CYS A 90 8.91 -14.22 -21.46
CA CYS A 90 8.33 -14.71 -22.70
C CYS A 90 9.34 -14.66 -23.87
N SER A 91 10.07 -13.55 -23.99
CA SER A 91 11.04 -13.33 -25.06
C SER A 91 12.23 -14.28 -24.93
N TRP A 92 12.74 -14.46 -23.71
CA TRP A 92 13.80 -15.42 -23.41
C TRP A 92 13.39 -16.86 -23.74
N SER A 93 12.16 -17.28 -23.36
CA SER A 93 11.66 -18.63 -23.63
C SER A 93 11.56 -18.91 -25.12
N LYS A 94 11.09 -17.93 -25.91
CA LYS A 94 11.03 -18.01 -27.38
C LYS A 94 12.42 -18.18 -27.98
N ASN A 95 13.38 -17.34 -27.56
CA ASN A 95 14.75 -17.36 -28.06
C ASN A 95 15.49 -18.67 -27.73
N LYS A 96 15.22 -19.25 -26.55
CA LYS A 96 15.82 -20.53 -26.13
C LYS A 96 15.04 -21.76 -26.59
N LYS A 97 13.94 -21.58 -27.35
CA LYS A 97 13.01 -22.65 -27.77
C LYS A 97 12.57 -23.55 -26.60
N ARG A 98 12.39 -22.96 -25.42
CA ARG A 98 11.92 -23.66 -24.22
C ARG A 98 10.41 -23.52 -24.08
N LYS A 99 9.76 -24.56 -23.55
CA LYS A 99 8.35 -24.49 -23.14
C LYS A 99 8.27 -23.77 -21.80
N MET A 100 7.31 -22.87 -21.67
CA MET A 100 7.06 -22.11 -20.44
C MET A 100 5.61 -22.30 -20.02
N LEU A 101 5.39 -22.43 -18.72
CA LEU A 101 4.08 -22.38 -18.09
C LEU A 101 4.02 -21.10 -17.26
N LEU A 102 2.99 -20.29 -17.47
CA LEU A 102 2.70 -19.11 -16.66
C LEU A 102 1.48 -19.39 -15.81
N PHE A 103 1.62 -19.28 -14.50
CA PHE A 103 0.50 -19.38 -13.57
C PHE A 103 0.04 -17.98 -13.18
N LYS A 104 -1.22 -17.65 -13.49
CA LYS A 104 -1.86 -16.41 -13.07
C LYS A 104 -2.91 -16.74 -12.01
N ALA A 105 -2.75 -16.18 -10.82
CA ALA A 105 -3.76 -16.18 -9.77
C ALA A 105 -4.39 -14.79 -9.65
N ASP A 106 -5.69 -14.75 -9.37
CA ASP A 106 -6.46 -13.52 -9.17
C ASP A 106 -7.53 -13.77 -8.11
N PHE A 107 -7.82 -12.78 -7.27
CA PHE A 107 -8.81 -12.89 -6.21
C PHE A 107 -10.08 -12.11 -6.59
N ASN A 108 -11.22 -12.80 -6.62
CA ASN A 108 -12.51 -12.14 -6.79
C ASN A 108 -12.83 -11.31 -5.53
N LYS A 109 -12.92 -9.99 -5.67
CA LYS A 109 -13.24 -9.06 -4.58
C LYS A 109 -12.38 -9.31 -3.32
N ALA A 110 -11.07 -9.13 -3.46
CA ALA A 110 -10.09 -9.43 -2.40
C ALA A 110 -10.42 -8.80 -1.04
N PHE A 111 -10.92 -7.56 -1.02
CA PHE A 111 -11.29 -6.87 0.22
C PHE A 111 -12.64 -7.33 0.80
N ASP A 112 -13.60 -7.71 -0.04
CA ASP A 112 -14.91 -8.21 0.44
C ASP A 112 -14.80 -9.64 1.01
N SER A 113 -13.79 -10.39 0.58
CA SER A 113 -13.58 -11.80 0.96
C SER A 113 -12.55 -11.98 2.07
N MET A 114 -12.06 -10.89 2.66
CA MET A 114 -11.01 -10.93 3.68
C MET A 114 -11.56 -11.46 5.02
N ASN A 115 -10.81 -12.37 5.65
CA ASN A 115 -11.10 -12.81 7.01
C ASN A 115 -10.50 -11.81 8.01
N TRP A 116 -11.36 -11.13 8.76
CA TRP A 116 -10.95 -10.11 9.72
C TRP A 116 -10.09 -10.63 10.86
N TYR A 117 -10.38 -11.82 11.40
CA TYR A 117 -9.57 -12.42 12.46
C TYR A 117 -8.15 -12.74 11.97
N PHE A 118 -8.02 -13.17 10.72
CA PHE A 118 -6.71 -13.37 10.11
C PHE A 118 -5.99 -12.02 9.91
N LEU A 119 -6.69 -10.99 9.43
CA LEU A 119 -6.10 -9.65 9.29
C LEU A 119 -5.58 -9.12 10.64
N ASP A 120 -6.39 -9.19 11.70
CA ASP A 120 -5.99 -8.76 13.05
C ASP A 120 -4.74 -9.53 13.53
N SER A 121 -4.68 -10.85 13.30
CA SER A 121 -3.51 -11.66 13.68
C SER A 121 -2.21 -11.28 12.94
N ILE A 122 -2.31 -10.69 11.74
CA ILE A 122 -1.15 -10.18 11.00
C ILE A 122 -0.79 -8.77 11.47
N MET A 123 -1.78 -7.96 11.90
CA MET A 123 -1.53 -6.61 12.41
C MET A 123 -0.94 -6.60 13.83
N ASP A 124 -1.15 -7.64 14.63
CA ASP A 124 -0.64 -7.79 16.00
C ASP A 124 0.81 -8.35 16.09
N GLN A 125 1.55 -8.41 14.99
CA GLN A 125 2.93 -8.96 14.93
C GLN A 125 3.99 -8.05 15.54
#